data_AF-A0A3D4V375-F1
#
_entry.id   AF-A0A3D4V375-F1
#
_cell.length_a   1.000
_cell.length_b   1.000
_cell.length_c   1.000
_cell.angle_alpha   90.00
_cell.angle_beta   90.00
_cell.angle_gamma   90.00
#
_symmetry.space_group_name_H-M   'P 1'
#
loop_
_entity.id
_entity.type
_entity.pdbx_description
1 polymer ?
#
loop_
_entity_poly.entity_id
_entity_poly.type
_entity_poly.pdbx_seq_one_letter_code
_entity_poly.pdbx_strand_id
1 'polypeptide(L)'
;RGRIHADINPIRSDQGGTVTGRFSYSNPNLQQIPAKDDAESGIKIGSLIRGLFLPEEEEKWGSFDYSQQEPRLVSHYANIVKLEGAEKIVKAYNEDKETDFHTIMAEIGNIPRKSAKTINLGLFYGMGVGKLSDQLGIAPEEGRELIKQYNERVPFVRQLADAVSDHAQKKGAVKTFLGRRCRFELWEPKSFGSYRAYPLDKAKEEYGEYTPLKRSGTYKALNRLIQGSAADQTKKAMVDLYKEGIIP
;
A
#
# COMPACT_ATOMS: atom_id res chain seq x y z
N ARG A 1 -31.04 -5.16 18.50
CA ARG A 1 -30.49 -4.60 19.78
C ARG A 1 -29.30 -5.48 20.15
N GLY A 2 -28.17 -4.93 20.59
CA GLY A 2 -26.97 -5.73 20.94
C GLY A 2 -25.98 -6.02 19.80
N ARG A 3 -26.24 -5.50 18.59
CA ARG A 3 -25.31 -5.59 17.45
C ARG A 3 -24.81 -4.20 17.08
N ILE A 4 -23.57 -4.13 16.61
CA ILE A 4 -22.97 -2.91 16.06
C ILE A 4 -23.03 -3.02 14.53
N HIS A 5 -23.69 -2.05 13.90
CA HIS A 5 -23.75 -1.94 12.45
C HIS A 5 -22.94 -0.72 12.04
N ALA A 6 -21.96 -0.91 11.16
CA ALA A 6 -21.15 0.18 10.62
C ALA A 6 -21.60 0.52 9.20
N ASP A 7 -21.47 1.80 8.84
CA ASP A 7 -21.65 2.27 7.47
C ASP A 7 -20.42 1.88 6.65
N ILE A 8 -20.65 1.18 5.54
CA ILE A 8 -19.59 0.72 4.64
C ILE A 8 -19.57 1.60 3.39
N ASN A 9 -18.43 2.24 3.14
CA ASN A 9 -18.20 3.01 1.92
C ASN A 9 -17.40 2.15 0.93
N PRO A 10 -18.02 1.58 -0.12
CA PRO A 10 -17.34 0.70 -1.06
C PRO A 10 -16.42 1.44 -2.01
N ILE A 11 -16.70 2.70 -2.36
CA ILE A 11 -15.87 3.50 -3.27
C ILE A 11 -15.81 4.94 -2.77
N ARG A 12 -14.82 5.69 -3.22
CA ARG A 12 -14.73 7.13 -2.96
C ARG A 12 -15.96 7.85 -3.52
N SER A 13 -16.60 8.63 -2.67
CA SER A 13 -17.67 9.59 -2.96
C SER A 13 -17.46 10.84 -2.10
N ASP A 14 -18.37 11.81 -2.20
CA ASP A 14 -18.37 12.98 -1.32
C ASP A 14 -18.72 12.63 0.13
N GLN A 15 -19.34 11.47 0.35
CA GLN A 15 -19.76 10.99 1.67
C GLN A 15 -18.68 10.14 2.37
N GLY A 16 -17.63 9.72 1.66
CA GLY A 16 -16.56 8.89 2.24
C GLY A 16 -15.86 8.02 1.20
N GLY A 17 -15.16 6.99 1.68
CA GLY A 17 -14.42 6.06 0.82
C GLY A 17 -13.00 6.50 0.48
N THR A 18 -12.22 5.58 -0.08
CA THR A 18 -10.78 5.79 -0.27
C THR A 18 -10.41 5.95 -1.75
N VAL A 19 -9.38 6.75 -2.01
CA VAL A 19 -8.81 6.98 -3.35
C VAL A 19 -8.19 5.71 -3.96
N THR A 20 -7.75 4.79 -3.11
CA THR A 20 -7.23 3.47 -3.47
C THR A 20 -8.36 2.44 -3.62
N GLY A 21 -9.61 2.85 -3.36
CA GLY A 21 -10.83 2.07 -3.44
C GLY A 21 -10.83 0.82 -2.57
N ARG A 22 -10.11 0.85 -1.44
CA ARG A 22 -10.41 0.05 -0.25
C ARG A 22 -11.75 0.47 0.33
N PHE A 23 -12.42 -0.45 1.03
CA PHE A 23 -13.55 -0.08 1.90
C PHE A 23 -13.09 0.90 2.97
N SER A 24 -13.95 1.83 3.35
CA SER A 24 -13.83 2.57 4.60
C SER A 24 -15.10 2.44 5.43
N TYR A 25 -14.95 2.38 6.74
CA TYR A 25 -16.06 2.18 7.67
C TYR A 25 -16.26 3.45 8.51
N SER A 26 -17.52 3.78 8.78
CA SER A 26 -17.92 4.90 9.64
C SER A 26 -19.09 4.48 10.55
N ASN A 27 -19.27 5.20 11.66
CA ASN A 27 -20.40 5.04 12.57
C ASN A 27 -20.68 3.59 13.04
N PRO A 28 -19.72 2.85 13.62
CA PRO A 28 -18.34 3.22 13.95
C PRO A 28 -17.31 2.69 12.93
N ASN A 29 -16.06 3.18 13.02
CA ASN A 29 -14.98 2.67 12.17
C ASN A 29 -14.43 1.32 12.69
N LEU A 30 -15.03 0.22 12.23
CA LEU A 30 -14.64 -1.14 12.61
C LEU A 30 -13.29 -1.60 12.05
N GLN A 31 -12.69 -0.88 11.07
CA GLN A 31 -11.36 -1.21 10.56
C GLN A 31 -10.22 -0.75 11.48
N GLN A 32 -10.50 0.18 12.40
CA GLN A 32 -9.49 0.78 13.28
C GLN A 32 -9.53 0.22 14.72
N ILE A 33 -10.26 -0.87 14.95
CA ILE A 33 -10.26 -1.53 16.26
C ILE A 33 -8.84 -2.03 16.59
N PRO A 34 -8.27 -1.64 17.74
CA PRO A 34 -6.92 -2.03 18.15
C PRO A 34 -6.68 -3.54 17.99
N ALA A 35 -5.57 -3.88 17.36
CA ALA A 35 -5.21 -5.28 17.05
C ALA A 35 -4.08 -5.82 17.91
N LYS A 36 -3.21 -4.93 18.38
CA LYS A 36 -2.01 -5.29 19.10
C LYS A 36 -2.19 -4.98 20.57
N ASP A 37 -1.67 -5.87 21.39
CA ASP A 37 -1.50 -5.63 22.81
C ASP A 37 -0.32 -4.68 23.03
N ASP A 38 -0.42 -3.87 24.09
CA ASP A 38 0.66 -3.00 24.49
C ASP A 38 1.72 -3.86 25.18
N ALA A 39 2.82 -4.08 24.46
CA ALA A 39 3.92 -4.90 24.93
C ALA A 39 4.70 -4.25 26.08
N GLU A 40 4.63 -2.92 26.23
CA GLU A 40 5.41 -2.17 27.21
C GLU A 40 4.65 -2.06 28.54
N SER A 41 3.33 -1.81 28.50
CA SER A 41 2.51 -1.83 29.72
C SER A 41 2.08 -3.23 30.18
N GLY A 42 2.23 -4.25 29.31
CA GLY A 42 1.75 -5.61 29.56
C GLY A 42 0.23 -5.76 29.50
N ILE A 43 -0.50 -4.67 29.22
CA ILE A 43 -1.95 -4.66 29.12
C ILE A 43 -2.38 -5.20 27.75
N LYS A 44 -3.15 -6.27 27.76
CA LYS A 44 -3.70 -6.90 26.54
C LYS A 44 -4.90 -6.16 25.95
N ILE A 45 -4.79 -4.83 25.84
CA ILE A 45 -5.93 -3.96 25.52
C ILE A 45 -6.54 -4.27 24.15
N GLY A 46 -5.71 -4.60 23.15
CA GLY A 46 -6.19 -4.97 21.81
C GLY A 46 -7.01 -6.26 21.84
N SER A 47 -6.49 -7.28 22.50
CA SER A 47 -7.18 -8.56 22.70
C SER A 47 -8.48 -8.39 23.49
N LEU A 48 -8.47 -7.60 24.56
CA LEU A 48 -9.65 -7.34 25.39
C LEU A 48 -10.75 -6.62 24.61
N ILE A 49 -10.41 -5.57 23.84
CA ILE A 49 -11.40 -4.83 23.04
C ILE A 49 -11.97 -5.72 21.94
N ARG A 50 -11.13 -6.49 21.23
CA ARG A 50 -11.62 -7.42 20.18
C ARG A 50 -12.45 -8.56 20.76
N GLY A 51 -12.20 -8.97 22.00
CA GLY A 51 -12.99 -9.95 22.73
C GLY A 51 -14.44 -9.53 23.02
N LEU A 52 -14.78 -8.24 22.86
CA LEU A 52 -16.16 -7.75 22.99
C LEU A 52 -17.04 -8.13 21.78
N PHE A 53 -16.43 -8.50 20.65
CA PHE A 53 -17.14 -8.91 19.45
C PHE A 53 -17.35 -10.42 19.46
N LEU A 54 -18.51 -10.86 19.95
CA LEU A 54 -18.89 -12.27 20.05
C LEU A 54 -19.64 -12.72 18.80
N PRO A 55 -19.45 -13.97 18.33
CA PRO A 55 -20.33 -14.55 17.33
C PRO A 55 -21.73 -14.78 17.93
N GLU A 56 -22.71 -15.10 17.10
CA GLU A 56 -24.01 -15.51 17.62
C GLU A 56 -23.94 -16.85 18.35
N GLU A 57 -25.02 -17.21 19.04
CA GLU A 57 -25.14 -18.49 19.74
C GLU A 57 -24.97 -19.65 18.75
N GLU A 58 -24.21 -20.67 19.14
CA GLU A 58 -23.80 -21.81 18.31
C GLU A 58 -22.97 -21.46 17.04
N GLU A 59 -22.55 -20.20 16.86
CA GLU A 59 -21.70 -19.77 15.76
C GLU A 59 -20.23 -19.56 16.17
N LYS A 60 -19.34 -19.44 15.18
CA LYS A 60 -17.91 -19.15 15.37
C LYS A 60 -17.43 -18.13 14.35
N TRP A 61 -16.50 -17.28 14.78
CA TRP A 61 -15.82 -16.38 13.86
C TRP A 61 -14.86 -17.14 12.93
N GLY A 62 -14.96 -16.86 11.62
CA GLY A 62 -13.93 -17.16 10.63
C GLY A 62 -13.08 -15.91 10.35
N SER A 63 -11.76 -16.04 10.36
CA SER A 63 -10.84 -14.97 10.00
C SER A 63 -9.90 -15.43 8.88
N PHE A 64 -10.01 -14.81 7.72
CA PHE A 64 -9.23 -15.14 6.53
C PHE A 64 -8.46 -13.92 6.06
N ASP A 65 -7.14 -14.01 6.01
CA ASP A 65 -6.26 -12.93 5.60
C ASP A 65 -5.32 -13.41 4.48
N TYR A 66 -5.02 -12.53 3.54
CA TYR A 66 -4.08 -12.82 2.47
C TYR A 66 -2.64 -12.76 3.00
N SER A 67 -1.92 -13.88 2.95
CA SER A 67 -0.50 -13.91 3.27
C SER A 67 0.31 -13.02 2.32
N GLN A 68 0.87 -11.92 2.85
CA GLN A 68 1.75 -11.00 2.14
C GLN A 68 1.17 -10.45 0.82
N GLN A 69 -0.11 -10.05 0.82
CA GLN A 69 -0.82 -9.59 -0.37
C GLN A 69 -0.06 -8.51 -1.16
N GLU A 70 0.41 -7.46 -0.49
CA GLU A 70 1.07 -6.33 -1.14
C GLU A 70 2.47 -6.69 -1.69
N PRO A 71 3.39 -7.35 -0.95
CA PRO A 71 4.63 -7.86 -1.53
C PRO A 71 4.43 -8.77 -2.74
N ARG A 72 3.45 -9.68 -2.71
CA ARG A 72 3.13 -10.54 -3.87
C ARG A 72 2.72 -9.71 -5.09
N LEU A 73 1.92 -8.66 -4.91
CA LEU A 73 1.56 -7.73 -5.99
C LEU A 73 2.76 -6.96 -6.52
N VAL A 74 3.70 -6.53 -5.65
CA VAL A 74 4.94 -5.87 -6.08
C VAL A 74 5.76 -6.80 -6.96
N SER A 75 6.01 -8.03 -6.52
CA SER A 75 6.72 -9.04 -7.30
C SER A 75 6.00 -9.34 -8.62
N HIS A 76 4.68 -9.45 -8.60
CA HIS A 76 3.87 -9.67 -9.79
C HIS A 76 4.03 -8.55 -10.83
N TYR A 77 3.89 -7.27 -10.42
CA TYR A 77 4.06 -6.16 -11.34
C TYR A 77 5.50 -6.01 -11.84
N ALA A 78 6.49 -6.20 -10.96
CA ALA A 78 7.90 -6.19 -11.34
C ALA A 78 8.21 -7.29 -12.38
N ASN A 79 7.59 -8.46 -12.24
CA ASN A 79 7.74 -9.55 -13.21
C ASN A 79 7.04 -9.26 -14.54
N ILE A 80 5.84 -8.66 -14.52
CA ILE A 80 5.12 -8.26 -15.75
C ILE A 80 5.94 -7.27 -16.59
N VAL A 81 6.57 -6.29 -15.94
CA VAL A 81 7.43 -5.31 -16.62
C VAL A 81 8.87 -5.81 -16.82
N LYS A 82 9.12 -7.10 -16.55
CA LYS A 82 10.38 -7.82 -16.78
C LYS A 82 11.60 -7.19 -16.09
N LEU A 83 11.42 -6.75 -14.84
CA LEU A 83 12.53 -6.25 -14.04
C LEU A 83 13.40 -7.41 -13.54
N GLU A 84 14.72 -7.21 -13.60
CA GLU A 84 15.69 -8.23 -13.22
C GLU A 84 15.50 -8.66 -11.77
N GLY A 85 15.58 -9.98 -11.52
CA GLY A 85 15.42 -10.56 -10.19
C GLY A 85 13.98 -10.76 -9.74
N ALA A 86 12.98 -10.10 -10.34
CA ALA A 86 11.58 -10.26 -9.95
C ALA A 86 11.03 -11.68 -10.22
N GLU A 87 11.45 -12.30 -11.32
CA GLU A 87 11.06 -13.67 -11.69
C GLU A 87 11.46 -14.69 -10.61
N LYS A 88 12.64 -14.55 -10.01
CA LYS A 88 13.11 -15.43 -8.93
C LYS A 88 12.20 -15.36 -7.72
N ILE A 89 11.69 -14.17 -7.38
CA ILE A 89 10.78 -13.97 -6.25
C ILE A 89 9.40 -14.56 -6.56
N VAL A 90 8.89 -14.37 -7.78
CA VAL A 90 7.62 -14.98 -8.21
C VAL A 90 7.72 -16.52 -8.19
N LYS A 91 8.84 -17.06 -8.67
CA LYS A 91 9.12 -18.50 -8.62
C LYS A 91 9.14 -19.02 -7.18
N ALA A 92 9.86 -18.36 -6.27
CA ALA A 92 9.88 -18.73 -4.85
C ALA A 92 8.46 -18.79 -4.25
N TYR A 93 7.63 -17.77 -4.52
CA TYR A 93 6.24 -17.76 -4.06
C TYR A 93 5.36 -18.87 -4.62
N ASN A 94 5.65 -19.37 -5.82
CA ASN A 94 4.91 -20.46 -6.46
C ASN A 94 5.37 -21.84 -5.97
N GLU A 95 6.66 -21.98 -5.65
CA GLU A 95 7.26 -23.21 -5.17
C GLU A 95 6.98 -23.44 -3.68
N ASP A 96 6.98 -22.37 -2.88
CA ASP A 96 6.75 -22.43 -1.43
C ASP A 96 5.76 -21.36 -0.96
N LYS A 97 4.66 -21.83 -0.35
CA LYS A 97 3.60 -21.02 0.24
C LYS A 97 4.05 -20.25 1.48
N GLU A 98 5.06 -20.78 2.19
CA GLU A 98 5.66 -20.16 3.38
C GLU A 98 6.74 -19.12 3.03
N THR A 99 7.03 -18.91 1.74
CA THR A 99 7.96 -17.88 1.26
C THR A 99 7.68 -16.53 1.90
N ASP A 100 8.69 -15.97 2.58
CA ASP A 100 8.64 -14.64 3.18
C ASP A 100 9.51 -13.65 2.40
N PHE A 101 8.85 -12.69 1.75
CA PHE A 101 9.52 -11.64 0.98
C PHE A 101 10.47 -10.82 1.86
N HIS A 102 10.09 -10.50 3.09
CA HIS A 102 10.94 -9.69 3.95
C HIS A 102 12.22 -10.42 4.34
N THR A 103 12.16 -11.75 4.51
CA THR A 103 13.33 -12.58 4.77
C THR A 103 14.24 -12.64 3.54
N ILE A 104 13.68 -12.93 2.35
CA ILE A 104 14.47 -12.93 1.11
C ILE A 104 15.14 -11.57 0.88
N MET A 105 14.39 -10.47 1.06
CA MET A 105 14.93 -9.13 0.91
C MET A 105 15.99 -8.79 1.97
N ALA A 106 15.84 -9.30 3.20
CA ALA A 106 16.81 -9.14 4.27
C ALA A 106 18.12 -9.87 3.97
N GLU A 107 18.03 -11.11 3.48
CA GLU A 107 19.19 -11.94 3.08
C GLU A 107 19.93 -11.31 1.90
N ILE A 108 19.20 -10.92 0.84
CA ILE A 108 19.77 -10.23 -0.31
C ILE A 108 20.41 -8.90 0.14
N GLY A 109 19.67 -8.10 0.91
CA GLY A 109 20.13 -6.82 1.44
C GLY A 109 21.30 -6.92 2.43
N ASN A 110 21.51 -8.09 3.04
CA ASN A 110 22.36 -8.30 4.23
C ASN A 110 22.02 -7.30 5.36
N ILE A 111 20.73 -7.22 5.68
CA ILE A 111 20.17 -6.36 6.73
C ILE A 111 19.23 -7.17 7.62
N PRO A 112 18.95 -6.73 8.86
CA PRO A 112 17.97 -7.41 9.71
C PRO A 112 16.58 -7.46 9.07
N ARG A 113 15.85 -8.57 9.24
CA ARG A 113 14.47 -8.72 8.72
C ARG A 113 13.52 -7.60 9.14
N LYS A 114 13.65 -7.12 10.39
CA LYS A 114 12.87 -5.97 10.88
C LYS A 114 13.14 -4.72 10.04
N SER A 115 14.41 -4.46 9.73
CA SER A 115 14.83 -3.35 8.89
C SER A 115 14.33 -3.51 7.45
N ALA A 116 14.48 -4.70 6.87
CA ALA A 116 13.95 -5.00 5.53
C ALA A 116 12.43 -4.78 5.44
N LYS A 117 11.68 -5.16 6.48
CA LYS A 117 10.24 -4.90 6.54
C LYS A 117 9.93 -3.41 6.54
N THR A 118 10.60 -2.62 7.39
CA THR A 118 10.40 -1.16 7.44
C THR A 118 10.82 -0.49 6.13
N ILE A 119 11.93 -0.92 5.52
CA ILE A 119 12.40 -0.43 4.21
C ILE A 119 11.42 -0.77 3.11
N ASN A 120 10.95 -2.01 3.02
CA ASN A 120 10.00 -2.42 1.98
C ASN A 120 8.71 -1.61 2.07
N LEU A 121 8.18 -1.43 3.30
CA LEU A 121 7.04 -0.55 3.52
C LEU A 121 7.43 0.88 3.07
N GLY A 122 8.51 1.44 3.59
CA GLY A 122 8.98 2.78 3.23
C GLY A 122 9.06 3.02 1.72
N LEU A 123 9.69 2.11 0.98
CA LEU A 123 9.87 2.20 -0.47
C LEU A 123 8.55 2.02 -1.23
N PHE A 124 7.69 1.05 -0.86
CA PHE A 124 6.36 0.88 -1.47
C PHE A 124 5.48 2.13 -1.28
N TYR A 125 5.68 2.84 -0.17
CA TYR A 125 4.89 3.98 0.24
C TYR A 125 5.48 5.35 -0.13
N GLY A 126 6.64 5.38 -0.80
CA GLY A 126 7.32 6.63 -1.15
C GLY A 126 7.77 7.43 0.08
N MET A 127 8.12 6.74 1.16
CA MET A 127 8.64 7.33 2.39
C MET A 127 10.05 7.87 2.14
N GLY A 128 10.28 9.12 2.54
CA GLY A 128 11.61 9.72 2.51
C GLY A 128 12.53 9.16 3.59
N VAL A 129 13.84 9.36 3.41
CA VAL A 129 14.90 8.88 4.31
C VAL A 129 14.63 9.23 5.78
N GLY A 130 14.26 10.48 6.08
CA GLY A 130 14.05 10.92 7.46
C GLY A 130 12.99 10.09 8.19
N LYS A 131 11.80 9.93 7.58
CA LYS A 131 10.73 9.10 8.16
C LYS A 131 11.12 7.64 8.29
N LEU A 132 11.91 7.13 7.35
CA LEU A 132 12.40 5.76 7.42
C LEU A 132 13.39 5.59 8.59
N SER A 133 14.35 6.51 8.72
CA SER A 133 15.31 6.55 9.82
C SER A 133 14.62 6.63 11.18
N ASP A 134 13.57 7.46 11.30
CA ASP A 134 12.77 7.58 12.53
C ASP A 134 12.09 6.24 12.88
N GLN A 135 11.51 5.54 11.90
CA GLN A 135 10.89 4.24 12.13
C GLN A 135 11.88 3.12 12.45
N LEU A 136 13.12 3.26 11.98
CA LEU A 136 14.21 2.33 12.27
C LEU A 136 14.93 2.65 13.59
N GLY A 137 14.76 3.86 14.13
CA GLY A 137 15.48 4.33 15.31
C GLY A 137 16.97 4.58 15.07
N ILE A 138 17.33 5.01 13.85
CA ILE A 138 18.72 5.21 13.41
C ILE A 138 18.96 6.65 12.94
N ALA A 139 20.23 7.03 12.78
CA ALA A 139 20.57 8.34 12.25
C ALA A 139 20.15 8.49 10.77
N PRO A 140 19.84 9.71 10.29
CA PRO A 140 19.54 9.95 8.87
C PRO A 140 20.61 9.46 7.90
N GLU A 141 21.90 9.60 8.24
CA GLU A 141 22.99 9.12 7.39
C GLU A 141 23.04 7.60 7.25
N GLU A 142 22.84 6.89 8.36
CA GLU A 142 22.75 5.42 8.35
C GLU A 142 21.54 4.96 7.53
N GLY A 143 20.42 5.67 7.64
CA GLY A 143 19.24 5.40 6.80
C GLY A 143 19.51 5.60 5.30
N ARG A 144 20.28 6.62 4.91
CA ARG A 144 20.68 6.81 3.50
C ARG A 144 21.51 5.64 3.00
N GLU A 145 22.50 5.22 3.78
CA GLU A 145 23.38 4.11 3.38
C GLU A 145 22.63 2.78 3.30
N LEU A 146 21.73 2.50 4.26
CA LEU A 146 20.88 1.32 4.22
C LEU A 146 19.96 1.29 3.01
N ILE A 147 19.33 2.42 2.65
CA ILE A 147 18.51 2.51 1.44
C ILE A 147 19.36 2.29 0.18
N LYS A 148 20.56 2.86 0.14
CA LYS A 148 21.47 2.72 -0.99
C LYS A 148 21.89 1.25 -1.17
N GLN A 149 22.39 0.62 -0.12
CA GLN A 149 22.74 -0.80 -0.10
C GLN A 149 21.55 -1.68 -0.52
N TYR A 150 20.36 -1.39 0.01
CA TYR A 150 19.15 -2.12 -0.36
C TYR A 150 18.83 -1.96 -1.85
N ASN A 151 18.84 -0.74 -2.39
CA ASN A 151 18.53 -0.48 -3.80
C ASN A 151 19.56 -1.11 -4.75
N GLU A 152 20.83 -1.17 -4.37
CA GLU A 152 21.87 -1.83 -5.16
C GLU A 152 21.63 -3.34 -5.26
N ARG A 153 21.18 -3.97 -4.17
CA ARG A 153 20.99 -5.43 -4.10
C ARG A 153 19.59 -5.89 -4.49
N VAL A 154 18.59 -5.02 -4.35
CA VAL A 154 17.18 -5.25 -4.71
C VAL A 154 16.69 -4.15 -5.68
N PRO A 155 17.28 -4.04 -6.87
CA PRO A 155 17.04 -2.90 -7.76
C PRO A 155 15.61 -2.86 -8.30
N PHE A 156 14.95 -4.01 -8.46
CA PHE A 156 13.63 -4.07 -9.10
C PHE A 156 12.55 -3.29 -8.35
N VAL A 157 12.65 -3.14 -7.01
CA VAL A 157 11.65 -2.38 -6.23
C VAL A 157 11.71 -0.91 -6.62
N ARG A 158 12.92 -0.36 -6.66
CA ARG A 158 13.16 1.05 -7.05
C ARG A 158 12.81 1.27 -8.52
N GLN A 159 13.26 0.37 -9.40
CA GLN A 159 12.97 0.43 -10.83
C GLN A 159 11.46 0.38 -11.11
N LEU A 160 10.71 -0.46 -10.39
CA LEU A 160 9.25 -0.50 -10.51
C LEU A 160 8.62 0.81 -10.06
N ALA A 161 9.08 1.38 -8.92
CA ALA A 161 8.56 2.65 -8.42
C ALA A 161 8.76 3.78 -9.44
N ASP A 162 9.97 3.88 -10.01
CA ASP A 162 10.31 4.88 -11.02
C ASP A 162 9.50 4.66 -12.31
N ALA A 163 9.39 3.43 -12.81
CA ALA A 163 8.61 3.11 -14.00
C ALA A 163 7.13 3.45 -13.85
N VAL A 164 6.53 3.15 -12.69
CA VAL A 164 5.12 3.44 -12.40
C VAL A 164 4.89 4.94 -12.20
N SER A 165 5.81 5.64 -11.54
CA SER A 165 5.78 7.10 -11.39
C SER A 165 5.86 7.81 -12.74
N ASP A 166 6.79 7.40 -13.60
CA ASP A 166 6.96 7.93 -14.95
C ASP A 166 5.73 7.66 -15.83
N HIS A 167 5.16 6.46 -15.72
CA HIS A 167 3.92 6.12 -16.41
C HIS A 167 2.77 7.02 -15.94
N ALA A 168 2.63 7.23 -14.62
CA ALA A 168 1.61 8.10 -14.06
C ALA A 168 1.81 9.57 -14.49
N GLN A 169 3.05 10.05 -14.54
CA GLN A 169 3.41 11.38 -15.02
C GLN A 169 3.00 11.58 -16.48
N LYS A 170 3.32 10.61 -17.35
CA LYS A 170 3.03 10.66 -18.80
C LYS A 170 1.55 10.48 -19.11
N LYS A 171 0.88 9.51 -18.49
CA LYS A 171 -0.49 9.09 -18.84
C LYS A 171 -1.57 9.68 -17.93
N GLY A 172 -1.19 10.26 -16.80
CA GLY A 172 -2.13 10.78 -15.80
C GLY A 172 -2.93 9.73 -15.07
N ALA A 173 -2.58 8.46 -15.20
CA ALA A 173 -3.20 7.38 -14.47
C ALA A 173 -2.33 6.12 -14.47
N VAL A 174 -2.58 5.24 -13.50
CA VAL A 174 -2.16 3.83 -13.53
C VAL A 174 -3.41 2.94 -13.49
N LYS A 175 -3.32 1.70 -13.95
CA LYS A 175 -4.43 0.74 -13.91
C LYS A 175 -4.06 -0.41 -12.98
N THR A 176 -4.98 -0.79 -12.10
CA THR A 176 -4.84 -1.98 -11.25
C THR A 176 -4.97 -3.26 -12.06
N PHE A 177 -4.72 -4.40 -11.42
CA PHE A 177 -4.76 -5.72 -12.05
C PHE A 177 -6.13 -6.05 -12.66
N LEU A 178 -7.23 -5.61 -12.01
CA LEU A 178 -8.59 -5.75 -12.54
C LEU A 178 -9.06 -4.54 -13.37
N GLY A 179 -8.14 -3.68 -13.80
CA GLY A 179 -8.40 -2.61 -14.77
C GLY A 179 -8.92 -1.29 -14.19
N ARG A 180 -9.06 -1.14 -12.87
CA ARG A 180 -9.51 0.13 -12.27
C ARG A 180 -8.49 1.23 -12.51
N ARG A 181 -8.96 2.39 -12.98
CA ARG A 181 -8.11 3.54 -13.31
C ARG A 181 -7.86 4.44 -12.10
N CYS A 182 -6.61 4.52 -11.67
CA CYS A 182 -6.13 5.39 -10.59
C CYS A 182 -5.54 6.68 -11.17
N ARG A 183 -6.30 7.79 -11.14
CA ARG A 183 -5.97 9.05 -11.86
C ARG A 183 -5.12 10.04 -11.06
N PHE A 184 -4.21 10.74 -11.74
CA PHE A 184 -3.34 11.83 -11.24
C PHE A 184 -3.65 13.10 -12.03
N GLU A 185 -4.73 13.78 -11.68
CA GLU A 185 -5.33 14.87 -12.48
C GLU A 185 -4.78 16.25 -12.14
N LEU A 186 -4.15 16.38 -10.97
CA LEU A 186 -3.63 17.64 -10.49
C LEU A 186 -2.19 17.86 -10.97
N TRP A 187 -1.85 19.13 -11.14
CA TRP A 187 -0.58 19.62 -11.65
C TRP A 187 -0.01 20.67 -10.69
N GLU A 188 1.31 20.69 -10.60
CA GLU A 188 2.09 21.61 -9.78
C GLU A 188 3.36 22.03 -10.54
N PRO A 189 3.97 23.18 -10.22
CA PRO A 189 5.25 23.59 -10.79
C PRO A 189 6.33 22.52 -10.59
N LYS A 190 7.21 22.38 -11.59
CA LYS A 190 8.36 21.47 -11.53
C LYS A 190 9.45 21.99 -10.59
N SER A 191 9.49 23.30 -10.35
CA SER A 191 10.44 23.96 -9.45
C SER A 191 10.35 23.40 -8.03
N PHE A 192 11.46 23.55 -7.29
CA PHE A 192 11.49 23.16 -5.88
C PHE A 192 10.66 24.15 -5.05
N GLY A 193 9.75 23.63 -4.23
CA GLY A 193 8.88 24.44 -3.38
C GLY A 193 7.61 23.70 -2.96
N SER A 194 6.85 24.32 -2.06
CA SER A 194 5.53 23.84 -1.67
C SER A 194 4.48 24.58 -2.50
N TYR A 195 3.84 23.87 -3.43
CA TYR A 195 2.83 24.43 -4.32
C TYR A 195 1.51 23.72 -4.12
N ARG A 196 0.42 24.45 -4.36
CA ARG A 196 -0.92 23.86 -4.38
C ARG A 196 -1.15 23.20 -5.74
N ALA A 197 -1.61 21.96 -5.73
CA ALA A 197 -1.89 21.26 -6.96
C ALA A 197 -3.31 21.58 -7.47
N TYR A 198 -3.45 21.85 -8.77
CA TYR A 198 -4.72 22.19 -9.42
C TYR A 198 -4.96 21.37 -10.70
N PRO A 199 -6.20 21.26 -11.20
CA PRO A 199 -6.43 20.80 -12.58
C PRO A 199 -5.61 21.62 -13.58
N LEU A 200 -5.23 21.03 -14.71
CA LEU A 200 -4.24 21.59 -15.63
C LEU A 200 -4.53 23.04 -16.03
N ASP A 201 -5.77 23.34 -16.43
CA ASP A 201 -6.14 24.66 -16.94
C ASP A 201 -5.99 25.73 -15.84
N LYS A 202 -6.48 25.42 -14.63
CA LYS A 202 -6.31 26.29 -13.46
C LYS A 202 -4.85 26.42 -13.02
N ALA A 203 -4.05 25.35 -13.15
CA ALA A 203 -2.62 25.41 -12.84
C ALA A 203 -1.87 26.37 -13.78
N LYS A 204 -2.25 26.41 -15.08
CA LYS A 204 -1.68 27.35 -16.05
C LYS A 204 -2.09 28.80 -15.77
N GLU A 205 -3.33 29.02 -15.35
CA GLU A 205 -3.82 30.33 -14.94
C GLU A 205 -3.06 30.84 -13.70
N GLU A 206 -2.95 30.00 -12.67
CA GLU A 206 -2.33 30.35 -11.39
C GLU A 206 -0.82 30.56 -11.49
N TYR A 207 -0.12 29.68 -12.21
CA TYR A 207 1.35 29.66 -12.25
C TYR A 207 1.94 30.29 -13.51
N GLY A 208 1.10 30.69 -14.47
CA GLY A 208 1.51 31.21 -15.76
C GLY A 208 1.62 30.13 -16.83
N GLU A 209 1.18 30.47 -18.05
CA GLU A 209 1.05 29.55 -19.19
C GLU A 209 2.36 28.84 -19.56
N TYR A 210 3.49 29.53 -19.40
CA TYR A 210 4.83 29.04 -19.76
C TYR A 210 5.56 28.34 -18.60
N THR A 211 4.97 28.28 -17.41
CA THR A 211 5.60 27.62 -16.27
C THR A 211 5.64 26.11 -16.48
N PRO A 212 6.82 25.46 -16.38
CA PRO A 212 6.91 24.01 -16.49
C PRO A 212 6.14 23.31 -15.36
N LEU A 213 5.07 22.60 -15.71
CA LEU A 213 4.24 21.83 -14.78
C LEU A 213 4.58 20.34 -14.80
N LYS A 214 4.36 19.66 -13.68
CA LYS A 214 4.37 18.21 -13.54
C LYS A 214 3.08 17.75 -12.84
N ARG A 215 2.72 16.46 -12.99
CA ARG A 215 1.57 15.92 -12.25
C ARG A 215 1.95 15.77 -10.78
N SER A 216 1.06 16.22 -9.92
CA SER A 216 1.25 16.13 -8.48
C SER A 216 1.00 14.71 -7.98
N GLY A 217 1.77 14.29 -6.98
CA GLY A 217 1.58 13.03 -6.27
C GLY A 217 1.99 11.76 -7.02
N THR A 218 2.62 11.85 -8.20
CA THR A 218 3.05 10.69 -9.00
C THR A 218 4.09 9.82 -8.30
N TYR A 219 4.87 10.37 -7.36
CA TYR A 219 5.75 9.58 -6.48
C TYR A 219 5.01 8.55 -5.62
N LYS A 220 3.68 8.68 -5.45
CA LYS A 220 2.80 7.71 -4.77
C LYS A 220 2.14 6.73 -5.74
N ALA A 221 2.52 6.71 -7.02
CA ALA A 221 1.85 5.91 -8.02
C ALA A 221 1.99 4.40 -7.79
N LEU A 222 3.17 3.93 -7.38
CA LEU A 222 3.37 2.54 -7.00
C LEU A 222 2.44 2.16 -5.82
N ASN A 223 2.45 2.95 -4.76
CA ASN A 223 1.55 2.73 -3.63
C ASN A 223 0.08 2.60 -4.07
N ARG A 224 -0.39 3.53 -4.90
CA ARG A 224 -1.77 3.54 -5.40
C ARG A 224 -2.08 2.35 -6.30
N LEU A 225 -1.10 1.88 -7.08
CA LEU A 225 -1.21 0.68 -7.90
C LEU A 225 -1.34 -0.58 -7.03
N ILE A 226 -0.46 -0.75 -6.04
CA ILE A 226 -0.42 -1.93 -5.17
C ILE A 226 -1.65 -1.99 -4.27
N GLN A 227 -1.92 -0.93 -3.50
CA GLN A 227 -3.10 -0.91 -2.63
C GLN A 227 -4.40 -1.00 -3.42
N GLY A 228 -4.41 -0.39 -4.61
CA GLY A 228 -5.56 -0.48 -5.48
C GLY A 228 -5.81 -1.91 -5.95
N SER A 229 -4.77 -2.60 -6.40
CA SER A 229 -4.89 -3.99 -6.85
C SER A 229 -5.27 -4.93 -5.72
N ALA A 230 -4.73 -4.71 -4.51
CA ALA A 230 -5.11 -5.45 -3.31
C ALA A 230 -6.61 -5.26 -2.99
N ALA A 231 -7.11 -4.02 -3.04
CA ALA A 231 -8.52 -3.74 -2.81
C ALA A 231 -9.43 -4.41 -3.84
N ASP A 232 -9.01 -4.44 -5.10
CA ASP A 232 -9.76 -5.08 -6.18
C ASP A 232 -9.79 -6.60 -6.00
N GLN A 233 -8.67 -7.21 -5.62
CA GLN A 233 -8.58 -8.64 -5.31
C GLN A 233 -9.49 -9.01 -4.14
N THR A 234 -9.43 -8.28 -3.02
CA THR A 234 -10.29 -8.54 -1.85
C THR A 234 -11.77 -8.44 -2.21
N LYS A 235 -12.17 -7.41 -2.96
CA LYS A 235 -13.56 -7.25 -3.39
C LYS A 235 -14.01 -8.34 -4.33
N LYS A 236 -13.16 -8.74 -5.28
CA LYS A 236 -13.45 -9.84 -6.19
C LYS A 236 -13.67 -11.13 -5.41
N ALA A 237 -12.82 -11.44 -4.43
CA ALA A 237 -13.00 -12.62 -3.58
C ALA A 237 -14.32 -12.57 -2.79
N MET A 238 -14.70 -11.43 -2.22
CA MET A 238 -16.00 -11.29 -1.54
C MET A 238 -17.18 -11.54 -2.47
N VAL A 239 -17.13 -11.00 -3.70
CA VAL A 239 -18.18 -11.23 -4.71
C VAL A 239 -18.23 -12.69 -5.15
N ASP A 240 -17.08 -13.34 -5.31
CA ASP A 240 -17.00 -14.74 -5.70
C ASP A 240 -17.56 -15.65 -4.60
N LEU A 241 -17.17 -15.44 -3.34
CA LEU A 241 -17.72 -16.17 -2.20
C LEU A 241 -19.25 -16.03 -2.11
N TYR A 242 -19.76 -14.81 -2.26
CA TYR A 242 -21.20 -14.57 -2.29
C TYR A 242 -21.92 -15.35 -3.41
N LYS A 243 -21.33 -15.39 -4.62
CA LYS A 243 -21.90 -16.13 -5.76
C LYS A 243 -21.91 -17.64 -5.55
N GLU A 244 -20.92 -18.17 -4.83
CA GLU A 244 -20.86 -19.58 -4.41
C GLU A 244 -21.77 -19.89 -3.21
N GLY A 245 -22.52 -18.91 -2.71
CA GLY A 245 -23.39 -19.06 -1.53
C GLY A 245 -22.63 -19.11 -0.21
N ILE A 246 -21.32 -18.79 -0.20
CA ILE A 246 -20.50 -18.70 1.00
C ILE A 246 -20.67 -17.28 1.56
N ILE A 247 -21.63 -17.14 2.47
CA ILE A 247 -21.95 -15.88 3.16
C ILE A 247 -21.61 -15.99 4.66
N PRO A 248 -21.29 -14.86 5.32
CA PRO A 248 -21.11 -14.83 6.78
C PRO A 248 -22.38 -15.21 7.53
#